data_AF-A0A929X5W9-F1
#
_entry.id   AF-A0A929X5W9-F1
#
_cell.length_a   1.000
_cell.length_b   1.000
_cell.length_c   1.000
_cell.angle_alpha   90.00
_cell.angle_beta   90.00
_cell.angle_gamma   90.00
#
_symmetry.space_group_name_H-M   'P 1'
#
loop_
_entity.id
_entity.type
_entity.pdbx_description
1 polymer ?
#
loop_
_entity_poly.entity_id
_entity_poly.type
_entity_poly.pdbx_seq_one_letter_code
_entity_poly.pdbx_strand_id
1 'polypeptide(L)'
;MDTIRKNITLPVTAYETINDYAKKCGMSFSEFLRDAALKAIVRSENLSLLEYINANCAYMDRHEQEEIEALNIDFDNLSGKELTLDELLQG
;
A
#
# COMPACT_ATOMS: atom_id res chain seq x y z
N MET A 1 24.74 -3.91 -4.65
CA MET A 1 23.30 -4.22 -4.46
C MET A 1 23.22 -5.72 -4.37
N ASP A 2 22.94 -6.23 -3.17
CA ASP A 2 22.99 -7.66 -2.94
C ASP A 2 21.69 -8.30 -3.43
N THR A 3 21.82 -9.34 -4.25
CA THR A 3 20.67 -10.03 -4.84
C THR A 3 20.58 -11.44 -4.27
N ILE A 4 19.36 -11.88 -3.99
CA ILE A 4 19.10 -13.23 -3.46
C ILE A 4 18.36 -14.03 -4.53
N ARG A 5 18.89 -15.21 -4.87
CA ARG A 5 18.20 -16.18 -5.73
C ARG A 5 17.38 -17.13 -4.88
N LYS A 6 16.09 -17.27 -5.22
CA LYS A 6 15.18 -18.26 -4.63
C LYS A 6 14.62 -19.14 -5.74
N ASN A 7 14.47 -20.43 -5.44
CA ASN A 7 13.80 -21.40 -6.31
C ASN A 7 12.40 -21.65 -5.76
N ILE A 8 11.42 -21.81 -6.65
CA ILE A 8 10.03 -22.09 -6.31
C ILE A 8 9.53 -23.27 -7.14
N THR A 9 8.59 -24.03 -6.58
CA THR A 9 7.93 -25.14 -7.26
C THR A 9 6.51 -24.71 -7.59
N LEU A 10 6.10 -24.91 -8.85
CA LEU A 10 4.79 -24.53 -9.35
C LEU A 10 4.31 -25.52 -10.41
N PRO A 11 2.98 -25.73 -10.55
CA PRO A 11 2.42 -26.49 -11.66
C PRO A 11 2.84 -25.87 -13.00
N VAL A 12 3.05 -26.73 -14.00
CA VAL A 12 3.48 -26.29 -15.35
C VAL A 12 2.50 -25.29 -15.95
N THR A 13 1.20 -25.51 -15.80
CA THR A 13 0.15 -24.62 -16.31
C THR A 13 0.20 -23.22 -15.69
N ALA A 14 0.53 -23.14 -14.40
CA ALA A 14 0.71 -21.86 -13.71
C ALA A 14 1.97 -21.15 -14.21
N TYR A 15 3.07 -21.88 -14.39
CA TYR A 15 4.29 -21.34 -14.97
C TYR A 15 4.05 -20.75 -16.36
N GLU A 16 3.41 -21.51 -17.26
CA GLU A 16 3.12 -21.08 -18.63
C GLU A 16 2.27 -19.80 -18.65
N THR A 17 1.18 -19.80 -17.88
CA THR A 17 0.28 -18.64 -17.78
C THR A 17 1.02 -17.38 -17.32
N ILE A 18 1.82 -17.49 -16.25
CA ILE A 18 2.55 -16.36 -15.68
C ILE A 18 3.66 -15.89 -16.64
N ASN A 19 4.40 -16.83 -17.21
CA ASN A 19 5.54 -16.54 -18.08
C ASN A 19 5.10 -15.90 -19.40
N ASP A 20 4.00 -16.38 -19.99
CA ASP A 20 3.46 -15.81 -21.22
C ASP A 20 2.94 -14.39 -20.99
N TYR A 21 2.30 -14.14 -19.84
CA TYR A 21 1.90 -12.79 -19.46
C TYR A 21 3.11 -11.88 -19.25
N ALA A 22 4.11 -12.31 -18.48
CA ALA A 22 5.32 -11.54 -18.23
C ALA A 22 6.02 -11.13 -19.54
N LYS A 23 6.14 -12.07 -20.48
CA LYS A 23 6.69 -11.82 -21.83
C LYS A 23 5.87 -10.80 -22.62
N LYS A 24 4.54 -10.88 -22.60
CA LYS A 24 3.64 -9.90 -23.26
C LYS A 24 3.84 -8.49 -22.70
N CYS A 25 4.19 -8.38 -21.42
CA CYS A 25 4.50 -7.11 -20.77
C CYS A 25 5.97 -6.67 -20.95
N GLY A 26 6.80 -7.43 -21.67
CA GLY A 26 8.21 -7.12 -21.87
C GLY A 26 9.07 -7.31 -20.61
N MET A 27 8.61 -8.12 -19.65
CA MET A 27 9.26 -8.35 -18.35
C MET A 27 9.75 -9.80 -18.23
N SER A 28 10.76 -10.03 -17.41
CA SER A 28 11.12 -11.38 -17.00
C SER A 28 10.13 -11.95 -15.98
N PHE A 29 10.06 -13.27 -15.90
CA PHE A 29 9.23 -13.98 -14.92
C PHE A 29 9.50 -13.52 -13.48
N SER A 30 10.77 -13.36 -13.10
CA SER A 30 11.15 -12.92 -11.75
C SER A 30 10.83 -11.46 -11.47
N GLU A 31 10.87 -10.59 -12.48
CA GLU A 31 10.43 -9.19 -12.32
C GLU A 31 8.93 -9.11 -12.12
N PHE A 32 8.17 -9.87 -12.92
CA PHE A 32 6.72 -9.92 -12.76
C PHE A 32 6.30 -10.44 -11.38
N LEU A 33 6.90 -11.55 -10.91
CA LEU A 33 6.59 -12.06 -9.57
C LEU A 33 6.93 -11.08 -8.45
N ARG A 34 8.06 -10.37 -8.58
CA ARG A 34 8.47 -9.36 -7.59
C ARG A 34 7.48 -8.21 -7.55
N ASP A 35 7.12 -7.66 -8.72
CA ASP A 35 6.17 -6.57 -8.84
C ASP A 35 4.77 -6.97 -8.33
N ALA A 36 4.29 -8.15 -8.72
CA ALA A 36 3.01 -8.67 -8.27
C ALA A 36 2.97 -8.87 -6.75
N ALA A 37 4.04 -9.43 -6.15
CA ALA A 37 4.13 -9.62 -4.70
C ALA A 37 4.13 -8.28 -3.95
N LEU A 38 4.92 -7.30 -4.40
CA LEU A 38 4.95 -5.97 -3.79
C LEU A 38 3.59 -5.27 -3.88
N LYS A 39 2.93 -5.34 -5.05
CA LYS A 39 1.58 -4.79 -5.23
C LYS A 39 0.56 -5.46 -4.31
N ALA A 40 0.66 -6.77 -4.11
CA ALA A 40 -0.22 -7.49 -3.20
C ALA A 40 -0.02 -7.06 -1.73
N ILE A 41 1.24 -6.89 -1.30
CA ILE A 41 1.58 -6.41 0.05
C ILE A 41 1.01 -5.01 0.27
N VAL A 42 1.36 -4.06 -0.60
CA VAL A 42 0.87 -2.66 -0.52
C VAL A 42 -0.66 -2.62 -0.51
N ARG A 43 -1.30 -3.43 -1.36
CA ARG A 43 -2.76 -3.53 -1.37
C ARG A 43 -3.28 -4.07 -0.04
N SER A 44 -2.70 -5.12 0.53
CA SER A 44 -3.17 -5.71 1.79
C SER A 44 -3.00 -4.76 2.99
N GLU A 45 -1.89 -4.02 3.05
CA GLU A 45 -1.62 -3.07 4.12
C GLU A 45 -2.56 -1.86 4.05
N ASN A 46 -2.81 -1.34 2.83
CA ASN A 46 -3.73 -0.22 2.64
C ASN A 46 -5.22 -0.61 2.69
N LEU A 47 -5.57 -1.85 2.26
CA LEU A 47 -6.92 -2.38 2.45
C LEU A 47 -7.25 -2.41 3.94
N SER A 48 -6.32 -2.87 4.79
CA SER A 48 -6.55 -2.99 6.23
C SER A 48 -7.00 -1.68 6.88
N LEU A 49 -6.36 -0.55 6.56
CA LEU A 49 -6.74 0.73 7.17
C LEU A 49 -8.07 1.25 6.62
N LEU A 50 -8.27 1.17 5.30
CA LEU A 50 -9.50 1.64 4.67
C LEU A 50 -10.71 0.77 5.04
N GLU A 51 -10.53 -0.55 5.07
CA GLU A 51 -11.55 -1.50 5.52
C GLU A 51 -11.84 -1.32 7.02
N TYR A 52 -10.83 -1.08 7.84
CA TYR A 52 -11.03 -0.75 9.25
C TYR A 52 -11.86 0.52 9.42
N ILE A 53 -11.51 1.61 8.72
CA ILE A 53 -12.24 2.87 8.76
C ILE A 53 -13.67 2.67 8.27
N ASN A 54 -13.87 2.04 7.10
CA ASN A 54 -15.21 1.82 6.55
C ASN A 54 -16.08 0.88 7.40
N ALA A 55 -15.49 -0.07 8.11
CA ALA A 55 -16.21 -1.03 8.93
C ALA A 55 -16.51 -0.51 10.35
N ASN A 56 -15.68 0.40 10.89
CA ASN A 56 -15.74 0.79 12.30
C ASN A 56 -15.98 2.28 12.53
N CYS A 57 -15.83 3.12 11.51
CA CYS A 57 -16.09 4.55 11.60
C CYS A 57 -17.36 4.89 10.81
N ALA A 58 -18.29 5.60 11.44
CA ALA A 58 -19.40 6.21 10.72
C ALA A 58 -18.88 7.35 9.84
N TYR A 59 -19.62 7.68 8.79
CA TYR A 59 -19.39 8.93 8.08
C TYR A 59 -19.54 10.09 9.07
N MET A 60 -18.60 11.03 9.02
CA MET A 60 -18.65 12.28 9.75
C MET A 60 -19.95 13.00 9.40
N ASP A 61 -20.62 13.56 10.40
CA ASP A 61 -21.82 14.33 10.11
C ASP A 61 -21.46 15.68 9.47
N ARG A 62 -22.41 16.27 8.75
CA ARG A 62 -22.14 17.48 7.97
C ARG A 62 -21.68 18.65 8.84
N HIS A 63 -22.16 18.74 10.08
CA HIS A 63 -21.79 19.82 10.98
C HIS A 63 -20.34 19.69 11.46
N GLU A 64 -19.91 18.49 11.86
CA GLU A 64 -18.51 18.20 12.16
C GLU A 64 -17.59 18.49 10.96
N GLN A 65 -18.03 18.13 9.74
CA GLN A 65 -17.29 18.42 8.52
C GLN A 65 -17.17 19.94 8.26
N GLU A 66 -18.24 20.70 8.49
CA GLU A 66 -18.25 22.18 8.40
C GLU A 66 -17.29 22.82 9.42
N GLU A 67 -17.16 22.26 10.63
CA GLU A 67 -16.18 22.72 11.62
C GLU A 67 -14.74 22.52 11.13
N ILE A 68 -14.42 21.36 10.55
CA ILE A 68 -13.09 21.09 9.98
C ILE A 68 -12.79 22.01 8.80
N GLU A 69 -13.74 22.22 7.90
CA GLU A 69 -13.59 23.12 6.76
C GLU A 69 -13.36 24.58 7.22
N ALA A 70 -13.97 24.97 8.34
CA ALA A 70 -13.78 26.28 8.96
C ALA A 70 -12.42 26.46 9.65
N LEU A 71 -11.68 25.37 9.96
CA LEU A 71 -10.32 25.46 10.50
C LEU A 71 -9.32 26.06 9.50
N ASN A 72 -9.71 26.21 8.23
CA ASN A 72 -8.91 26.82 7.17
C ASN A 72 -7.49 26.24 7.11
N ILE A 73 -7.40 24.91 7.27
CA ILE A 73 -6.16 24.16 7.25
C ILE A 73 -5.58 24.27 5.83
N ASP A 74 -4.37 24.78 5.73
CA ASP A 74 -3.60 24.76 4.49
C ASP A 74 -3.01 23.36 4.30
N PHE A 75 -3.71 22.52 3.55
CA PHE A 75 -3.26 21.16 3.24
C PHE A 75 -2.00 21.12 2.36
N ASP A 76 -1.61 22.25 1.75
CA ASP A 76 -0.37 22.38 0.99
C ASP A 76 0.80 22.85 1.87
N ASN A 77 0.55 23.21 3.14
CA ASN A 77 1.59 23.58 4.10
C ASN A 77 2.30 22.34 4.67
N LEU A 78 3.42 21.98 4.06
CA LEU A 78 4.26 20.84 4.45
C LEU A 78 5.40 21.22 5.41
N SER A 79 5.30 22.35 6.12
CA SER A 79 6.34 22.79 7.08
C SER A 79 6.38 22.00 8.39
N GLY A 80 5.43 21.07 8.58
CA GLY A 80 5.41 20.16 9.72
C GLY A 80 6.59 19.19 9.74
N LYS A 81 6.83 18.57 10.90
CA LYS A 81 7.84 17.52 11.09
C LYS A 81 7.14 16.19 11.37
N GLU A 82 7.63 15.12 10.75
CA GLU A 82 7.22 13.75 11.09
C GLU A 82 7.65 13.41 12.54
N LEU A 83 6.73 12.85 13.31
CA LEU A 83 6.93 12.44 14.69
C LEU A 83 7.09 10.92 14.76
N THR A 84 8.17 10.46 15.35
CA THR A 84 8.41 9.04 15.57
C THR A 84 7.60 8.52 16.77
N LEU A 85 7.30 7.22 16.77
CA LEU A 85 6.61 6.56 17.89
C LEU A 85 7.36 6.74 19.22
N ASP A 86 8.69 6.71 19.18
CA ASP A 86 9.53 6.91 20.36
C ASP A 86 9.42 8.34 20.91
N GLU A 87 9.40 9.35 20.03
CA GLU A 87 9.18 10.74 20.43
C GLU A 87 7.78 10.97 21.04
N LEU A 88 6.77 10.22 20.58
CA LEU A 88 5.39 10.36 21.02
C LEU A 88 5.09 9.67 22.37
N LEU A 89 5.83 8.60 22.69
CA LEU A 89 5.65 7.79 23.90
C LEU A 89 6.51 8.22 25.09
N GLN A 90 7.43 9.17 24.90
CA GLN A 90 8.29 9.71 25.96
C GLN A 90 7.70 10.93 26.69
N GLY A 91 6.39 11.17 26.54
CA GLY A 91 5.64 12.22 27.25
C GLY A 91 5.49 11.97 28.75
#